data_AF-A0A959KJZ6-F1
#
_entry.id   AF-A0A959KJZ6-F1
#
_cell.length_a   1.000
_cell.length_b   1.000
_cell.length_c   1.000
_cell.angle_alpha   90.00
_cell.angle_beta   90.00
_cell.angle_gamma   90.00
#
_symmetry.space_group_name_H-M   'P 1'
#
loop_
_entity.id
_entity.type
_entity.pdbx_description
1 polymer ?
#
loop_
_entity_poly.entity_id
_entity_poly.type
_entity_poly.pdbx_seq_one_letter_code
_entity_poly.pdbx_strand_id
1 'polypeptide(L)'
;LQIDLMLFGLSGLLGCLLLFMWWGTDHPATAWNYNLLWANPLLLPLTYYYGRGRRRGALLWGSVVSLIWTGLLVAWIALPQQLHPACIPLVLMMLIRLLSLLLENWAPPQPPGEAFAEAEPPR
;
A
#
# COMPACT_ATOMS: atom_id res chain seq x y z
N LEU A 1 2.44 -3.24 12.69
CA LEU A 1 2.38 -4.61 12.10
C LEU A 1 0.94 -5.10 11.90
N GLN A 2 0.16 -5.37 12.95
CA GLN A 2 -1.20 -5.95 12.78
C GLN A 2 -2.18 -5.03 12.02
N ILE A 3 -2.16 -3.73 12.34
CA ILE A 3 -2.99 -2.74 11.65
C ILE A 3 -2.65 -2.65 10.16
N ASP A 4 -1.37 -2.73 9.80
CA ASP A 4 -0.91 -2.65 8.41
C ASP A 4 -1.43 -3.81 7.57
N LEU A 5 -1.38 -5.02 8.14
CA LEU A 5 -1.88 -6.23 7.49
C LEU A 5 -3.40 -6.17 7.29
N MET A 6 -4.14 -5.66 8.28
CA MET A 6 -5.59 -5.46 8.15
C MET A 6 -5.91 -4.38 7.13
N LEU A 7 -5.22 -3.25 7.17
CA LEU A 7 -5.43 -2.10 6.28
C LEU A 7 -5.20 -2.49 4.82
N PHE A 8 -4.03 -3.07 4.50
CA PHE A 8 -3.72 -3.47 3.13
C PHE A 8 -4.51 -4.71 2.71
N GLY A 9 -4.75 -5.66 3.62
CA GLY A 9 -5.55 -6.85 3.35
C GLY A 9 -6.99 -6.51 2.99
N LEU A 10 -7.67 -5.68 3.78
CA LEU A 10 -9.05 -5.24 3.52
C LEU A 10 -9.15 -4.41 2.25
N SER A 11 -8.22 -3.48 2.01
CA SER A 11 -8.18 -2.72 0.77
C SER A 11 -7.91 -3.59 -0.46
N GLY A 12 -7.12 -4.67 -0.30
CA GLY A 12 -6.89 -5.67 -1.34
C GLY A 12 -8.14 -6.50 -1.64
N LEU A 13 -8.87 -6.93 -0.61
CA LEU A 13 -10.16 -7.62 -0.76
C LEU A 13 -11.21 -6.71 -1.40
N LEU A 14 -11.26 -5.44 -1.01
CA LEU A 14 -12.10 -4.43 -1.68
C LEU A 14 -11.72 -4.30 -3.15
N GLY A 15 -10.42 -4.32 -3.47
CA GLY A 15 -9.95 -4.35 -4.86
C GLY A 15 -10.38 -5.60 -5.63
N CYS A 16 -10.39 -6.78 -5.01
CA CYS A 16 -10.97 -7.98 -5.62
C CYS A 16 -12.46 -7.82 -5.90
N LEU A 17 -13.22 -7.25 -4.95
CA LEU A 17 -14.65 -6.97 -5.13
C LEU A 17 -14.88 -5.99 -6.29
N LEU A 18 -14.13 -4.88 -6.33
CA LEU A 18 -14.23 -3.89 -7.41
C LEU A 18 -13.83 -4.47 -8.77
N LEU A 19 -12.78 -5.28 -8.83
CA LEU A 19 -12.37 -5.97 -10.05
C LEU A 19 -13.46 -6.94 -10.53
N PHE A 20 -14.05 -7.69 -9.59
CA PHE A 20 -15.18 -8.56 -9.89
C PHE A 20 -16.40 -7.76 -10.39
N MET A 21 -16.71 -6.61 -9.80
CA MET A 21 -17.82 -5.77 -10.27
C MET A 21 -17.53 -5.17 -11.66
N TRP A 22 -16.27 -4.84 -11.95
CA TRP A 22 -15.88 -4.33 -13.26
C TRP A 22 -15.99 -5.42 -14.33
N TRP A 23 -15.42 -6.60 -14.11
CA TRP A 23 -15.39 -7.66 -15.13
C TRP A 23 -16.63 -8.57 -15.13
N GLY A 24 -17.20 -8.81 -13.96
CA GLY A 24 -18.21 -9.84 -13.73
C GLY A 24 -19.66 -9.33 -13.76
N THR A 25 -19.90 -8.05 -14.00
CA THR A 25 -21.26 -7.50 -14.13
C THR A 25 -21.38 -6.57 -15.33
N ASP A 26 -22.50 -6.64 -16.05
CA ASP A 26 -22.80 -5.77 -17.20
C ASP A 26 -23.26 -4.35 -16.77
N HIS A 27 -22.86 -3.89 -15.58
CA HIS A 27 -23.24 -2.57 -15.09
C HIS A 27 -22.29 -1.50 -15.64
N PRO A 28 -22.78 -0.51 -16.43
CA PRO A 28 -21.93 0.53 -17.00
C PRO A 28 -21.23 1.39 -15.94
N ALA A 29 -21.83 1.51 -14.75
CA ALA A 29 -21.29 2.29 -13.64
C ALA A 29 -20.11 1.61 -12.93
N THR A 30 -19.92 0.31 -13.09
CA THR A 30 -18.78 -0.43 -12.54
C THR A 30 -17.68 -0.63 -13.58
N ALA A 31 -17.98 -0.38 -14.86
CA ALA A 31 -16.97 -0.27 -15.90
C ALA A 31 -16.08 0.96 -15.65
N TRP A 32 -14.76 0.78 -15.77
CA TRP A 32 -13.76 1.85 -15.59
C TRP A 32 -13.76 2.49 -14.19
N ASN A 33 -14.02 1.71 -13.13
CA ASN A 33 -14.03 2.24 -11.77
C ASN A 33 -12.62 2.55 -11.25
N TYR A 34 -12.23 3.82 -11.26
CA TYR A 34 -10.93 4.32 -10.82
C TYR A 34 -10.68 4.17 -9.30
N ASN A 35 -11.69 3.77 -8.51
CA ASN A 35 -11.44 3.30 -7.13
C ASN A 35 -10.52 2.07 -7.10
N LEU A 36 -10.43 1.33 -8.21
CA LEU A 36 -9.48 0.24 -8.34
C LEU A 36 -8.02 0.70 -8.26
N LEU A 37 -7.70 1.99 -8.47
CA LEU A 37 -6.32 2.48 -8.32
C LEU A 37 -5.88 2.48 -6.85
N TRP A 38 -6.76 2.90 -5.94
CA TRP A 38 -6.41 2.92 -4.52
C TRP A 38 -6.72 1.60 -3.80
N ALA A 39 -7.88 1.01 -4.09
CA ALA A 39 -8.27 -0.32 -3.62
C ALA A 39 -8.02 -1.32 -4.76
N ASN A 40 -6.77 -1.82 -4.86
CA ASN A 40 -6.37 -2.77 -5.89
C ASN A 40 -6.05 -4.16 -5.30
N PRO A 41 -6.26 -5.25 -6.06
CA PRO A 41 -5.89 -6.60 -5.62
C PRO A 41 -4.38 -6.80 -5.42
N LEU A 42 -3.51 -5.92 -5.94
CA LEU A 42 -2.04 -6.00 -5.74
C LEU A 42 -1.64 -5.73 -4.28
N LEU A 43 -2.53 -5.19 -3.46
CA LEU A 43 -2.36 -5.10 -2.01
C LEU A 43 -2.32 -6.47 -1.33
N LEU A 44 -2.92 -7.52 -1.91
CA LEU A 44 -2.89 -8.88 -1.36
C LEU A 44 -1.49 -9.52 -1.40
N PRO A 45 -0.76 -9.55 -2.53
CA PRO A 45 0.61 -10.03 -2.54
C PRO A 45 1.52 -9.18 -1.63
N LEU A 46 1.37 -7.84 -1.61
CA LEU A 46 2.07 -6.98 -0.65
C LEU A 46 1.84 -7.46 0.79
N THR A 47 0.58 -7.61 1.19
CA THR A 47 0.17 -8.06 2.53
C THR A 47 0.76 -9.43 2.86
N TYR A 48 0.73 -10.37 1.91
CA TYR A 48 1.29 -11.71 2.07
C TYR A 48 2.81 -11.70 2.28
N TYR A 49 3.57 -11.03 1.41
CA TYR A 49 5.03 -11.00 1.51
C TYR A 49 5.49 -10.25 2.74
N TYR A 50 4.84 -9.14 3.08
CA TYR A 50 5.11 -8.38 4.30
C TYR A 50 4.82 -9.20 5.56
N GLY A 51 3.64 -9.83 5.65
CA GLY A 51 3.26 -10.67 6.79
C GLY A 51 4.13 -11.92 6.98
N ARG A 52 4.78 -12.41 5.92
CA ARG A 52 5.75 -13.53 5.97
C ARG A 52 7.20 -13.08 6.18
N GLY A 53 7.46 -11.79 6.38
CA GLY A 53 8.83 -11.25 6.53
C GLY A 53 9.68 -11.41 5.26
N ARG A 54 9.06 -11.62 4.09
CA ARG A 54 9.76 -11.81 2.81
C ARG A 54 10.11 -10.45 2.21
N ARG A 55 11.19 -9.85 2.72
CA ARG A 55 11.71 -8.51 2.39
C ARG A 55 11.67 -8.17 0.90
N ARG A 56 12.26 -9.01 0.03
CA ARG A 56 12.31 -8.74 -1.42
C ARG A 56 10.92 -8.61 -2.06
N GLY A 57 9.99 -9.48 -1.67
CA GLY A 57 8.61 -9.43 -2.15
C GLY A 57 7.86 -8.20 -1.61
N ALA A 58 8.02 -7.89 -0.32
CA ALA A 58 7.42 -6.72 0.29
C ALA A 58 7.92 -5.41 -0.36
N LEU A 59 9.22 -5.31 -0.66
CA LEU A 59 9.81 -4.19 -1.38
C LEU A 59 9.24 -4.08 -2.80
N LEU A 60 9.27 -5.17 -3.59
CA LEU A 60 8.77 -5.16 -4.97
C LEU A 60 7.30 -4.72 -5.05
N TRP A 61 6.42 -5.41 -4.33
CA TRP A 61 4.98 -5.12 -4.38
C TRP A 61 4.64 -3.78 -3.74
N GLY A 62 5.34 -3.41 -2.67
CA GLY A 62 5.15 -2.12 -2.03
C GLY A 62 5.57 -0.97 -2.92
N SER A 63 6.68 -1.09 -3.65
CA SER A 63 7.11 -0.07 -4.63
C SER A 63 6.14 0.07 -5.80
N VAL A 64 5.54 -1.03 -6.27
CA VAL A 64 4.50 -0.97 -7.32
C VAL A 64 3.26 -0.24 -6.82
N VAL A 65 2.76 -0.60 -5.63
CA VAL A 65 1.57 0.05 -5.03
C VAL A 65 1.84 1.52 -4.73
N SER A 66 3.02 1.87 -4.20
CA SER A 66 3.35 3.27 -3.90
C SER A 66 3.42 4.13 -5.16
N LEU A 67 3.91 3.58 -6.28
CA LEU A 67 3.92 4.26 -7.57
C LEU A 67 2.48 4.53 -8.08
N ILE A 68 1.60 3.54 -7.99
CA ILE A 68 0.19 3.68 -8.38
C ILE A 68 -0.50 4.76 -7.55
N TRP A 69 -0.35 4.74 -6.22
CA TRP A 69 -0.97 5.74 -5.34
C TRP A 69 -0.40 7.14 -5.52
N THR A 70 0.91 7.26 -5.74
CA THR A 70 1.54 8.55 -6.08
C THR A 70 0.98 9.08 -7.38
N GLY A 71 0.90 8.24 -8.42
CA GLY A 71 0.33 8.60 -9.71
C GLY A 71 -1.14 9.03 -9.59
N LEU A 72 -1.94 8.32 -8.79
CA LEU A 72 -3.33 8.68 -8.52
C LEU A 72 -3.47 10.07 -7.90
N LEU A 73 -2.65 10.38 -6.88
CA LEU A 73 -2.70 11.68 -6.20
C LEU A 73 -2.24 12.82 -7.12
N VAL A 74 -1.20 12.60 -7.93
CA VAL A 74 -0.71 13.59 -8.91
C VAL A 74 -1.73 13.82 -10.02
N ALA A 75 -2.36 12.75 -10.51
CA ALA A 75 -3.32 12.81 -11.61
C ALA A 75 -4.75 13.15 -11.17
N TRP A 76 -4.98 13.46 -9.89
CA TRP A 76 -6.32 13.55 -9.30
C TRP A 76 -7.32 14.39 -10.11
N ILE A 77 -6.90 15.59 -10.52
CA ILE A 77 -7.75 16.55 -11.26
C ILE A 77 -7.94 16.10 -12.73
N ALA A 78 -7.02 15.31 -13.26
CA ALA A 78 -7.02 14.83 -14.65
C ALA A 78 -7.78 13.50 -14.84
N LEU A 79 -8.24 12.87 -13.75
CA LEU A 79 -9.00 11.63 -13.83
C LEU A 79 -10.35 11.88 -14.54
N PRO A 80 -10.77 11.01 -15.48
CA PRO A 80 -12.07 11.14 -16.13
C PRO A 80 -13.22 10.83 -15.16
N GLN A 81 -12.97 10.04 -14.12
CA GLN A 81 -13.91 9.80 -13.02
C GLN A 81 -13.58 10.67 -11.82
N GLN A 82 -14.55 11.43 -11.34
CA GLN A 82 -14.46 12.17 -10.09
C GLN A 82 -14.62 11.21 -8.91
N LEU A 83 -13.51 10.96 -8.20
CA LEU A 83 -13.51 10.16 -6.97
C LEU A 83 -13.95 11.02 -5.78
N HIS A 84 -14.49 10.38 -4.74
CA HIS A 84 -14.91 11.10 -3.54
C HIS A 84 -13.70 11.79 -2.89
N PRO A 85 -13.75 13.10 -2.53
CA PRO A 85 -12.60 13.82 -2.00
C PRO A 85 -11.99 13.22 -0.72
N ALA A 86 -12.78 12.52 0.09
CA ALA A 86 -12.30 11.80 1.27
C ALA A 86 -11.28 10.67 0.94
N CYS A 87 -11.24 10.20 -0.31
CA CYS A 87 -10.21 9.27 -0.75
C CYS A 87 -8.81 9.90 -0.78
N ILE A 88 -8.67 11.22 -0.96
CA ILE A 88 -7.35 11.89 -0.94
C ILE A 88 -6.63 11.66 0.40
N PRO A 89 -7.18 12.08 1.57
CA PRO A 89 -6.50 11.87 2.85
C PRO A 89 -6.36 10.38 3.19
N LEU A 90 -7.29 9.52 2.77
CA LEU A 90 -7.19 8.08 2.95
C LEU A 90 -5.98 7.50 2.22
N VAL A 91 -5.85 7.77 0.91
CA VAL A 91 -4.75 7.28 0.07
C VAL A 91 -3.44 7.88 0.51
N LEU A 92 -3.41 9.15 0.88
CA LEU A 92 -2.21 9.81 1.39
C LEU A 92 -1.72 9.16 2.68
N MET A 93 -2.61 8.89 3.63
CA MET A 93 -2.27 8.22 4.88
C MET A 93 -1.74 6.80 4.64
N MET A 94 -2.39 6.04 3.76
CA MET A 94 -1.92 4.70 3.37
C MET A 94 -0.56 4.76 2.67
N LEU A 95 -0.34 5.73 1.79
CA LEU A 95 0.92 5.93 1.08
C LEU A 95 2.07 6.27 2.03
N ILE A 96 1.86 7.22 2.94
CA ILE A 96 2.86 7.55 3.97
C ILE A 96 3.23 6.30 4.75
N ARG A 97 2.22 5.52 5.19
CA ARG A 97 2.47 4.29 5.94
C ARG A 97 3.27 3.27 5.13
N LEU A 98 2.91 3.07 3.86
CA LEU A 98 3.61 2.15 2.98
C LEU A 98 5.07 2.58 2.75
N LEU A 99 5.33 3.87 2.56
CA LEU A 99 6.68 4.39 2.39
C LEU A 99 7.53 4.20 3.65
N SER A 100 6.97 4.38 4.85
CA SER A 100 7.66 4.06 6.10
C SER A 100 8.08 2.59 6.16
N LEU A 101 7.17 1.67 5.79
CA LEU A 101 7.47 0.23 5.77
C LEU A 101 8.52 -0.13 4.71
N LEU A 102 8.52 0.53 3.55
CA LEU A 102 9.53 0.33 2.53
C LEU A 102 10.90 0.82 3.00
N LEU A 103 10.95 1.95 3.70
CA LEU A 103 12.18 2.48 4.26
C LEU A 103 12.76 1.54 5.34
N GLU A 104 11.91 1.08 6.26
CA GLU A 104 12.27 0.08 7.28
C GLU A 104 12.81 -1.21 6.64
N ASN A 105 12.15 -1.68 5.58
CA ASN A 105 12.59 -2.87 4.83
C ASN A 105 13.74 -2.60 3.87
N TRP A 106 14.11 -1.35 3.59
CA TRP A 106 15.26 -1.01 2.76
C TRP A 106 16.52 -0.82 3.60
N ALA A 107 16.40 -0.30 4.82
CA ALA A 107 17.53 -0.12 5.71
C ALA A 107 18.29 -1.44 5.93
N PRO A 108 19.64 -1.43 5.88
CA PRO A 108 20.42 -2.60 6.27
C PRO A 108 20.15 -2.90 7.76
N PRO A 109 20.13 -4.19 8.16
CA PRO A 109 20.05 -4.53 9.57
C PRO A 109 21.19 -3.84 10.33
N GLN A 110 20.90 -3.25 11.48
CA GLN A 110 21.94 -2.60 12.29
C GLN A 110 23.05 -3.61 12.59
N PRO A 111 24.33 -3.22 12.45
CA PRO A 111 25.43 -4.11 12.75
C PRO A 111 25.37 -4.53 14.24
N PRO A 112 25.78 -5.77 14.57
CA PRO A 112 25.60 -6.32 15.91
C PRO A 112 26.14 -5.46 17.06
N GLY A 113 27.12 -4.58 16.80
CA GLY A 113 27.78 -3.76 17.82
C GLY A 113 27.07 -2.45 18.21
N GLU A 114 26.18 -1.91 17.39
CA GLU A 114 25.56 -0.59 17.67
C GLU A 114 24.48 -0.69 18.75
N ALA A 115 23.71 -1.80 18.78
CA ALA A 115 22.71 -2.05 19.81
C ALA A 115 23.32 -2.23 21.22
N PHE A 116 24.58 -2.66 21.32
CA PHE A 116 25.29 -2.77 22.62
C PHE A 116 25.90 -1.43 23.06
N ALA A 117 26.25 -0.54 22.13
CA ALA A 117 26.83 0.77 22.44
C ALA A 117 25.80 1.78 22.97
N GLU A 118 24.55 1.69 22.52
CA GLU A 118 23.45 2.54 23.01
C GLU A 118 22.87 2.08 24.37
N ALA A 119 23.16 0.85 24.78
CA ALA A 119 22.70 0.29 26.05
C ALA A 119 23.64 0.58 27.24
N GLU A 120 24.86 1.06 26.99
CA GLU A 120 25.78 1.51 28.04
C GLU A 120 25.41 2.96 28.42
N PRO A 121 25.03 3.25 29.67
CA PRO A 121 24.76 4.62 30.08
C PRO A 121 26.03 5.47 29.92
N PRO A 122 25.91 6.75 29.55
CA PRO A 122 27.06 7.63 29.37
C PRO A 122 27.88 7.68 30.67
N ARG A 123 29.19 7.45 30.54
CA ARG A 123 30.15 7.48 31.65
C ARG A 123 30.36 8.88 32.19
#